data_AF-A0A960BFR9-F1
#
_entry.id   AF-A0A960BFR9-F1
#
_cell.length_a   1.000
_cell.length_b   1.000
_cell.length_c   1.000
_cell.angle_alpha   90.00
_cell.angle_beta   90.00
_cell.angle_gamma   90.00
#
_symmetry.space_group_name_H-M   'P 1'
#
loop_
_entity.id
_entity.type
_entity.pdbx_description
1 polymer ?
#
loop_
_entity_poly.entity_id
_entity_poly.type
_entity_poly.pdbx_seq_one_letter_code
_entity_poly.pdbx_strand_id
1 'polypeptide(L)' 'MTTFDPANGPYCQRCGEPQRSGDHTGCRAALLLEPPRFCEVCRRRMTVQVMPQGWAARCATHGWIDASRAEGVPSPELAD' A
#
# COMPACT_ATOMS: atom_id res chain seq x y z
N MET A 1 -12.88 -0.10 13.92
CA MET A 1 -11.88 0.41 14.88
C MET A 1 -10.58 -0.35 14.62
N THR A 2 -9.69 0.23 13.81
CA THR A 2 -8.46 -0.41 13.35
C THR A 2 -7.37 -0.11 14.37
N THR A 3 -7.10 -1.03 15.29
CA THR A 3 -6.00 -0.85 16.24
C THR A 3 -4.69 -1.10 15.50
N PHE A 4 -3.99 -0.02 15.17
CA PHE A 4 -2.59 -0.03 14.73
C PHE A 4 -1.74 -0.58 15.88
N ASP A 5 -0.92 -1.61 15.62
CA ASP A 5 0.07 -2.09 16.59
C ASP A 5 1.41 -1.40 16.33
N PRO A 6 1.79 -0.39 17.12
CA PRO A 6 3.00 0.40 16.88
C PRO A 6 4.31 -0.39 17.07
N ALA A 7 4.29 -1.56 17.72
CA ALA A 7 5.51 -2.32 18.00
C ALA A 7 6.18 -2.85 16.71
N ASN A 8 5.38 -3.11 15.68
CA ASN A 8 5.84 -3.65 14.41
C ASN A 8 6.26 -2.60 13.37
N GLY A 9 5.96 -1.31 13.64
CA GLY A 9 6.32 -0.17 12.80
C GLY A 9 5.64 -0.19 11.42
N PRO A 10 5.66 0.93 10.68
CA PRO A 10 5.26 0.89 9.29
C PRO A 10 6.24 0.02 8.49
N TYR A 11 5.72 -0.87 7.65
CA TYR A 11 6.49 -1.68 6.73
C TYR A 11 6.71 -0.95 5.41
N CYS A 12 7.84 -1.20 4.76
CA CYS A 12 8.11 -0.69 3.43
C CYS A 12 7.17 -1.35 2.43
N GLN A 13 6.37 -0.53 1.74
CA GLN A 13 5.34 -1.00 0.82
C GLN A 13 5.92 -1.70 -0.44
N ARG A 14 7.24 -1.57 -0.68
CA ARG A 14 7.92 -2.20 -1.83
C ARG A 14 8.57 -3.55 -1.52
N CYS A 15 9.28 -3.65 -0.40
CA CYS A 15 10.06 -4.85 -0.04
C CYS A 15 9.51 -5.61 1.18
N GLY A 16 8.65 -4.98 1.98
CA GLY A 16 8.00 -5.58 3.14
C GLY A 16 8.85 -5.56 4.42
N GLU A 17 10.08 -5.07 4.39
CA GLU A 17 10.89 -4.90 5.59
C GLU A 17 10.40 -3.72 6.44
N PRO A 18 10.61 -3.72 7.77
CA PRO A 18 10.28 -2.57 8.62
C PRO A 18 10.96 -1.30 8.09
N GLN A 19 10.24 -0.17 7.99
CA GLN A 19 10.80 1.08 7.46
C GLN A 19 12.01 1.58 8.27
N ARG A 20 12.08 1.22 9.56
CA ARG A 20 13.21 1.52 10.45
C ARG A 20 14.47 0.70 10.18
N SER A 21 14.42 -0.28 9.28
CA SER A 21 15.52 -1.19 8.99
C SER A 21 16.11 -0.92 7.60
N GLY A 22 17.42 -0.70 7.53
CA GLY A 22 18.15 -0.53 6.27
C GLY A 22 17.80 0.76 5.50
N ASP A 23 18.39 0.91 4.32
CA ASP A 23 18.09 2.03 3.42
C ASP A 23 16.94 1.66 2.46
N HIS A 24 15.93 2.53 2.41
CA HIS A 24 14.75 2.40 1.54
C HIS A 24 14.70 3.45 0.43
N THR A 25 15.79 4.17 0.14
CA THR A 25 15.81 5.20 -0.91
C THR A 25 15.37 4.66 -2.27
N GLY A 26 15.90 3.50 -2.68
CA GLY A 26 15.47 2.83 -3.91
C GLY A 26 14.02 2.34 -3.86
N CYS A 27 13.55 1.87 -2.71
CA CYS A 27 12.16 1.45 -2.53
C CYS A 27 11.19 2.64 -2.70
N ARG A 28 11.52 3.79 -2.10
CA ARG A 28 10.72 5.02 -2.25
C ARG A 28 10.69 5.50 -3.69
N ALA A 29 11.82 5.47 -4.39
CA ALA A 29 11.89 5.83 -5.80
C ALA A 29 11.02 4.90 -6.68
N ALA A 30 11.06 3.59 -6.43
CA ALA A 30 10.24 2.62 -7.18
C ALA A 30 8.73 2.83 -6.94
N LEU A 31 8.31 3.16 -5.71
CA LEU A 31 6.89 3.39 -5.38
C LEU A 31 6.29 4.64 -6.04
N LEU A 32 7.10 5.50 -6.66
CA LEU A 32 6.60 6.59 -7.51
C LEU A 32 6.09 6.09 -8.87
N LEU A 33 6.56 4.91 -9.30
CA LEU A 33 6.30 4.36 -10.64
C LEU A 33 5.57 3.02 -10.60
N GLU A 34 5.59 2.34 -9.46
CA GLU A 34 5.08 0.99 -9.29
C GLU A 34 4.06 0.93 -8.14
N PRO A 35 3.02 0.09 -8.26
CA PRO A 35 2.05 -0.09 -7.20
C PRO A 35 2.68 -0.66 -5.92
N PRO A 36 2.10 -0.36 -4.74
CA PRO A 36 2.54 -0.96 -3.50
C PRO A 36 2.30 -2.46 -3.52
N ARG A 37 3.29 -3.22 -3.04
CA ARG A 37 3.25 -4.69 -2.97
C ARG A 37 2.81 -5.19 -1.60
N PHE A 38 3.13 -4.43 -0.55
CA PHE A 38 2.89 -4.80 0.84
C PHE A 38 2.13 -3.72 1.58
N CYS A 39 1.24 -4.16 2.47
CA CYS A 39 0.54 -3.30 3.42
C CYS A 39 1.53 -2.71 4.43
N GLU A 40 1.54 -1.39 4.55
CA GLU A 40 2.40 -0.69 5.51
C GLU A 40 2.07 -0.99 6.97
N VAL A 41 0.88 -1.51 7.27
CA VAL A 41 0.44 -1.81 8.64
C VAL A 41 0.79 -3.23 9.08
N CYS A 42 0.69 -4.23 8.18
CA CYS A 42 0.83 -5.64 8.58
C CYS A 42 1.70 -6.50 7.67
N ARG A 43 2.44 -5.90 6.74
CA ARG A 43 3.35 -6.58 5.81
C ARG A 43 2.69 -7.57 4.84
N ARG A 44 1.38 -7.82 4.93
CA ARG A 44 0.69 -8.71 3.97
C ARG A 44 0.77 -8.15 2.56
N ARG A 45 0.91 -9.05 1.57
CA ARG A 45 0.82 -8.67 0.16
C ARG A 45 -0.57 -8.10 -0.14
N MET A 46 -0.61 -7.06 -0.97
CA MET A 46 -1.87 -6.42 -1.36
C MET A 46 -2.35 -6.98 -2.70
N THR A 47 -3.67 -7.00 -2.89
CA THR A 47 -4.26 -7.17 -4.22
C THR A 47 -4.18 -5.85 -4.95
N VAL A 48 -3.59 -5.84 -6.13
CA VAL A 48 -3.37 -4.63 -6.93
C VAL A 48 -4.14 -4.73 -8.24
N GLN A 49 -4.91 -3.68 -8.54
CA GLN A 49 -5.48 -3.45 -9.86
C GLN A 49 -4.70 -2.30 -10.52
N VAL A 50 -4.07 -2.60 -11.66
CA VAL A 50 -3.43 -1.59 -12.51
C VAL A 50 -4.44 -1.09 -13.54
N MET A 51 -4.47 0.22 -13.75
CA MET A 51 -5.37 0.93 -14.67
C MET A 51 -4.55 1.96 -15.47
N PRO A 52 -5.06 2.45 -16.62
CA PRO A 52 -4.35 3.48 -17.38
C PRO A 52 -4.03 4.74 -16.57
N GLN A 53 -4.92 5.13 -15.64
CA GLN A 53 -4.78 6.32 -14.79
C GLN A 53 -3.97 6.10 -13.49
N GLY A 54 -3.49 4.88 -13.23
CA GLY A 54 -2.75 4.55 -12.01
C GLY A 54 -3.06 3.16 -11.48
N TRP A 55 -3.13 3.02 -10.16
CA TRP A 55 -3.40 1.73 -9.53
C TRP A 55 -4.24 1.87 -8.27
N ALA A 56 -4.98 0.81 -7.96
CA ALA A 56 -5.68 0.65 -6.70
C ALA A 56 -5.11 -0.56 -5.97
N ALA A 57 -4.87 -0.45 -4.66
CA ALA A 57 -4.30 -1.53 -3.85
C ALA A 57 -5.09 -1.76 -2.56
N ARG A 58 -5.46 -3.03 -2.31
CA ARG A 58 -6.25 -3.43 -1.13
C ARG A 58 -5.53 -4.48 -0.29
N CYS A 59 -5.43 -4.24 1.00
CA CYS A 59 -5.05 -5.23 1.99
C CYS A 59 -6.28 -6.05 2.41
N ALA A 60 -6.12 -7.38 2.52
CA ALA A 60 -7.20 -8.25 2.97
C ALA A 60 -7.70 -7.94 4.40
N THR A 61 -6.82 -7.44 5.27
CA THR A 61 -7.15 -7.14 6.69
C THR A 61 -7.52 -5.69 6.91
N HIS A 62 -6.85 -4.76 6.21
CA HIS A 62 -6.95 -3.31 6.47
C HIS A 62 -7.72 -2.55 5.40
N GLY A 63 -8.17 -3.21 4.33
CA GLY A 63 -8.88 -2.56 3.24
C GLY A 63 -7.97 -1.71 2.36
N TRP A 64 -8.52 -0.63 1.81
CA TRP A 64 -7.78 0.32 0.98
C TRP A 64 -6.84 1.13 1.87
N ILE A 65 -5.57 1.19 1.47
CA ILE A 65 -4.57 2.00 2.15
C ILE A 65 -4.00 2.92 1.08
N ASP A 66 -4.24 4.21 1.22
CA ASP A 66 -3.87 5.21 0.24
C ASP A 66 -2.34 5.38 0.20
N ALA A 67 -1.73 4.85 -0.86
CA ALA A 67 -0.42 5.25 -1.33
C ALA A 67 -0.60 5.92 -2.69
N SER A 68 -1.17 7.13 -2.68
CA SER A 68 -1.57 7.98 -3.82
C SER A 68 -0.67 7.85 -5.07
N ARG A 69 -1.18 7.89 -6.32
CA ARG A 69 -2.37 8.58 -6.87
C ARG A 69 -3.21 7.65 -7.76
N ALA A 70 -4.52 7.69 -7.54
CA ALA A 70 -5.50 7.36 -8.55
C ALA A 70 -6.42 8.57 -8.75
N GLU A 71 -6.11 9.39 -9.76
CA GLU A 71 -7.10 10.33 -10.28
C GLU A 71 -8.12 9.46 -11.05
N GLY A 72 -9.30 9.22 -10.46
CA GLY A 72 -10.36 8.43 -11.08
C GLY A 72 -10.52 6.98 -10.59
N VAL A 73 -10.16 6.66 -9.34
CA VAL A 73 -10.76 5.48 -8.67
C VAL A 73 -12.22 5.83 -8.34
N PRO A 74 -13.22 5.11 -8.87
CA PRO A 74 -14.58 5.26 -8.36
C PRO A 74 -14.58 4.83 -6.89
N SER A 75 -15.13 5.67 -6.02
CA SER A 75 -15.41 5.33 -4.62
C SER A 75 -16.04 3.93 -4.54
N PRO A 76 -15.76 3.12 -3.51
CA PRO A 76 -16.30 1.76 -3.36
C PRO A 76 -17.83 1.69 -3.18
N GLU A 77 -18.57 2.76 -3.43
CA GLU A 77 -20.04 2.84 -3.43
C GLU A 77 -20.70 2.23 -4.69
N LEU A 78 -19.95 1.65 -5.64
CA LEU A 78 -20.49 1.03 -6.86
C LEU A 78 -20.17 -0.47 -7.02
N ALA A 79 -20.09 -1.20 -5.91
CA ALA A 79 -20.18 -2.67 -5.94
C ALA A 79 -21.58 -3.08 -5.45
N ASP A 80 -22.54 -3.10 -6.39
CA ASP A 80 -23.84 -3.77 -6.23
C ASP A 80 -23.64 -5.29 -6.24
#